data_AF-A0AAV2V0P7-F1
#
_entry.id   AF-A0AAV2V0P7-F1
#
_cell.length_a   1.000
_cell.length_b   1.000
_cell.length_c   1.000
_cell.angle_alpha   90.00
_cell.angle_beta   90.00
_cell.angle_gamma   90.00
#
_symmetry.space_group_name_H-M   'P 1'
#
loop_
_entity.id
_entity.type
_entity.pdbx_description
1 polymer ?
#
loop_
_entity_poly.entity_id
_entity_poly.type
_entity_poly.pdbx_seq_one_letter_code
_entity_poly.pdbx_strand_id
1 'polypeptide(L)'
;MKISELKKLVAELNKEVSSKVTCTNIINLAGNLSEIIEYFEQDEHVGPELIYRIEAVICEFWKLVSLTLPYEEWQSSIQVAPWLTLQQSLSKAGLLPTDFHHPILYQSLKERYESFGHSELGIDQLLPLLIRCSRMTGYANKDPQSLDTYPHSPLNKQIEARRPQELAKLKDILCLLRAIFYLIHHCCTIEQLTLIPYLIYFRNPTTDEERRSELAIFNWLIQKPADCLEFFKTNEDYIDTRSFRQISELAPLRPFIPTARSDFIKITNKEHWIYPFIQSRTNTSKSEYDLLNDAVNWLDTDFATEKDKSYHAALEFAHTVKKQANILTQREMKIVHSALYVFCLDKYIKHRKADPRPRCTPFSLSGETKCSAAEKKQQEILGKPTKFGFFENLALNEGRLKTLTKTFEMPPYTLLRN
;
A
#
# COMPACT_ATOMS: atom_id res chain seq x y z
N MET A 1 28.87 -9.72 -32.27
CA MET A 1 28.58 -8.43 -32.94
C MET A 1 29.89 -7.77 -33.35
N LYS A 2 29.96 -7.19 -34.55
CA LYS A 2 31.10 -6.39 -35.00
C LYS A 2 30.95 -4.93 -34.53
N ILE A 3 32.05 -4.19 -34.44
CA ILE A 3 32.04 -2.76 -34.07
C ILE A 3 31.27 -1.92 -35.10
N SER A 4 31.33 -2.28 -36.39
CA SER A 4 30.48 -1.66 -37.42
C SER A 4 28.97 -1.79 -37.17
N GLU A 5 28.51 -2.92 -36.61
CA GLU A 5 27.11 -3.11 -36.23
C GLU A 5 26.75 -2.25 -35.01
N LEU A 6 27.62 -2.20 -34.00
CA LEU A 6 27.48 -1.35 -32.83
C LEU A 6 27.42 0.15 -33.21
N LYS A 7 28.29 0.59 -34.12
CA LYS A 7 28.30 1.98 -34.63
C LYS A 7 26.97 2.36 -35.28
N LYS A 8 26.33 1.43 -36.01
CA LYS A 8 24.97 1.66 -36.57
C LYS A 8 23.92 1.81 -35.47
N LEU A 9 23.91 0.92 -34.48
CA LEU A 9 22.94 0.98 -33.37
C LEU A 9 23.08 2.28 -32.55
N VAL A 10 24.31 2.73 -32.30
CA VAL A 10 24.57 3.98 -31.57
C VAL A 10 24.21 5.21 -32.42
N ALA A 11 24.44 5.18 -33.73
CA ALA A 11 24.00 6.24 -34.63
C ALA A 11 22.46 6.35 -34.68
N GLU A 12 21.76 5.21 -34.69
CA GLU A 12 20.29 5.17 -34.59
C GLU A 12 19.80 5.74 -33.26
N LEU A 13 20.40 5.33 -32.13
CA LEU A 13 20.12 5.90 -30.81
C LEU A 13 20.26 7.43 -30.83
N ASN A 14 21.39 7.95 -31.32
CA ASN A 14 21.66 9.38 -31.36
C ASN A 14 20.66 10.13 -32.23
N LYS A 15 20.29 9.57 -33.40
CA LYS A 15 19.27 10.14 -34.27
C LYS A 15 17.92 10.24 -33.57
N GLU A 16 17.50 9.18 -32.90
CA GLU A 16 16.22 9.15 -32.19
C GLU A 16 16.19 10.08 -30.98
N VAL A 17 17.23 10.05 -30.15
CA VAL A 17 17.33 10.90 -28.95
C VAL A 17 17.41 12.37 -29.35
N SER A 18 18.26 12.75 -30.30
CA SER A 18 18.42 14.16 -30.71
C SER A 18 17.19 14.74 -31.40
N SER A 19 16.35 13.91 -32.03
CA SER A 19 15.14 14.36 -32.71
C SER A 19 13.89 14.41 -31.82
N LYS A 20 13.82 13.58 -30.78
CA LYS A 20 12.60 13.38 -29.98
C LYS A 20 12.74 13.79 -28.50
N VAL A 21 13.95 13.89 -27.98
CA VAL A 21 14.22 14.14 -26.55
C VAL A 21 14.73 15.56 -26.36
N THR A 22 14.20 16.27 -25.37
CA THR A 22 14.60 17.65 -25.06
C THR A 22 15.60 17.72 -23.89
N CYS A 23 15.78 16.65 -23.13
CA CYS A 23 16.71 16.59 -22.01
C CYS A 23 18.17 16.55 -22.49
N THR A 24 18.90 17.65 -22.30
CA THR A 24 20.31 17.79 -22.74
C THR A 24 21.22 16.73 -22.14
N ASN A 25 21.02 16.34 -20.88
CA ASN A 25 21.85 15.31 -20.24
C ASN A 25 21.68 13.94 -20.92
N ILE A 26 20.46 13.56 -21.33
CA ILE A 26 20.21 12.31 -22.05
C ILE A 26 20.81 12.35 -23.46
N ILE A 27 20.72 13.50 -24.14
CA ILE A 27 21.36 13.71 -25.45
C ILE A 27 22.89 13.56 -25.32
N ASN A 28 23.49 14.18 -24.30
CA ASN A 28 24.94 14.09 -24.08
C ASN A 28 25.39 12.65 -23.80
N LEU A 29 24.64 11.87 -23.03
CA LEU A 29 24.96 10.46 -22.78
C LEU A 29 24.92 9.62 -24.07
N ALA A 30 23.98 9.88 -24.98
CA ALA A 30 23.97 9.22 -26.29
C ALA A 30 25.18 9.64 -27.14
N GLY A 31 25.59 10.92 -27.06
CA GLY A 31 26.80 11.45 -27.69
C GLY A 31 28.07 10.77 -27.18
N ASN A 32 28.20 10.59 -25.85
CA ASN A 32 29.32 9.90 -25.23
C ASN A 32 29.52 8.48 -25.76
N LEU A 33 28.43 7.75 -26.07
CA LEU A 33 28.55 6.43 -26.70
C LEU A 33 29.19 6.51 -28.09
N SER A 34 28.88 7.54 -28.88
CA SER A 34 29.50 7.75 -30.20
C SER A 34 31.00 8.03 -30.07
N GLU A 35 31.38 8.87 -29.11
CA GLU A 35 32.78 9.19 -28.85
C GLU A 35 33.58 7.95 -28.40
N ILE A 36 33.00 7.12 -27.52
CA ILE A 36 33.65 5.91 -27.01
C ILE A 36 33.95 4.91 -28.13
N ILE A 37 33.01 4.71 -29.06
CA ILE A 37 33.15 3.70 -30.12
C ILE A 37 33.95 4.19 -31.33
N GLU A 38 34.13 5.51 -31.50
CA GLU A 38 34.75 6.11 -32.69
C GLU A 38 36.15 5.54 -32.93
N TYR A 39 36.95 5.47 -31.86
CA TYR A 39 38.35 5.04 -31.86
C TYR A 39 38.59 3.55 -32.16
N PHE A 40 37.55 2.74 -32.29
CA PHE A 40 37.66 1.31 -32.54
C PHE A 40 37.48 0.97 -34.02
N GLU A 41 38.28 0.01 -34.50
CA GLU A 41 38.27 -0.46 -35.88
C GLU A 41 36.96 -1.19 -36.25
N GLN A 42 36.43 -0.93 -37.45
CA GLN A 42 35.07 -1.36 -37.81
C GLN A 42 34.89 -2.88 -37.91
N ASP A 43 35.96 -3.57 -38.28
CA ASP A 43 35.94 -5.03 -38.49
C ASP A 43 36.21 -5.84 -37.24
N GLU A 44 36.65 -5.19 -36.15
CA GLU A 44 36.88 -5.85 -34.88
C GLU A 44 35.58 -6.30 -34.22
N HIS A 45 35.69 -7.36 -33.42
CA HIS A 45 34.62 -7.77 -32.53
C HIS A 45 34.56 -6.87 -31.30
N VAL A 46 33.35 -6.63 -30.82
CA VAL A 46 33.15 -5.87 -29.59
C VAL A 46 33.75 -6.65 -28.41
N GLY A 47 34.87 -6.14 -27.89
CA GLY A 47 35.60 -6.75 -26.78
C GLY A 47 35.13 -6.30 -25.39
N PRO A 48 35.60 -6.96 -24.31
CA PRO A 48 35.17 -6.67 -22.94
C PRO A 48 35.43 -5.24 -22.48
N GLU A 49 36.57 -4.65 -22.87
CA GLU A 49 36.93 -3.26 -22.51
C GLU A 49 35.92 -2.25 -23.07
N LEU A 50 35.49 -2.45 -24.32
CA LEU A 50 34.50 -1.58 -24.95
C LEU A 50 33.12 -1.75 -24.28
N ILE A 51 32.72 -2.98 -23.97
CA ILE A 51 31.47 -3.24 -23.24
C ILE A 51 31.46 -2.59 -21.87
N TYR A 52 32.54 -2.68 -21.09
CA TYR A 52 32.62 -2.06 -19.78
C TYR A 52 32.36 -0.54 -19.83
N ARG A 53 32.90 0.14 -20.85
CA ARG A 53 32.65 1.58 -21.06
C ARG A 53 31.20 1.87 -21.46
N ILE A 54 30.61 1.03 -22.31
CA ILE A 54 29.20 1.16 -22.71
C ILE A 54 28.27 0.93 -21.52
N GLU A 55 28.54 -0.08 -20.69
CA GLU A 55 27.79 -0.38 -19.46
C GLU A 55 27.80 0.81 -18.50
N ALA A 56 28.94 1.49 -18.34
CA ALA A 56 29.04 2.69 -17.51
C ALA A 56 28.09 3.80 -17.98
N VAL A 57 28.03 4.07 -19.29
CA VAL A 57 27.12 5.09 -19.85
C VAL A 57 25.66 4.68 -19.70
N ILE A 58 25.32 3.40 -19.93
CA ILE A 58 23.96 2.89 -19.72
C ILE A 58 23.56 3.00 -18.24
N CYS A 59 24.49 2.75 -17.31
CA CYS A 59 24.24 2.92 -15.88
C CYS A 59 23.96 4.38 -15.51
N GLU A 60 24.73 5.32 -16.04
CA GLU A 60 24.50 6.76 -15.84
C GLU A 60 23.15 7.21 -16.40
N PHE A 61 22.79 6.70 -17.57
CA PHE A 61 21.47 6.93 -18.16
C PHE A 61 20.34 6.49 -17.22
N TRP A 62 20.39 5.26 -16.70
CA TRP A 62 19.32 4.77 -15.81
C TRP A 62 19.26 5.48 -14.46
N LYS A 63 20.41 5.88 -13.91
CA LYS A 63 20.46 6.75 -12.72
C LYS A 63 19.81 8.10 -12.98
N LEU A 64 20.02 8.68 -14.16
CA LEU A 64 19.39 9.96 -14.53
C LEU A 64 17.87 9.79 -14.74
N VAL A 65 17.45 8.72 -15.43
CA VAL A 65 16.03 8.41 -15.64
C VAL A 65 15.31 8.22 -14.32
N SER A 66 15.92 7.51 -13.35
CA SER A 66 15.27 7.26 -12.07
C SER A 66 15.04 8.52 -11.23
N LEU A 67 15.82 9.58 -11.49
CA LEU A 67 15.70 10.88 -10.84
C LEU A 67 14.77 11.86 -11.58
N THR A 68 14.66 11.74 -12.90
CA THR A 68 13.99 12.75 -13.74
C THR A 68 12.63 12.32 -14.27
N LEU A 69 12.37 11.02 -14.39
CA LEU A 69 11.10 10.49 -14.91
C LEU A 69 10.31 9.73 -13.84
N PRO A 70 8.98 9.81 -13.87
CA PRO A 70 8.12 8.96 -13.05
C PRO A 70 8.27 7.48 -13.44
N TYR A 71 8.16 6.57 -12.48
CA TYR A 71 8.46 5.15 -12.69
C TYR A 71 7.47 4.43 -13.61
N GLU A 72 6.27 4.99 -13.75
CA GLU A 72 5.26 4.60 -14.74
C GLU A 72 5.77 4.71 -16.18
N GLU A 73 6.72 5.63 -16.43
CA GLU A 73 7.23 5.97 -17.75
C GLU A 73 8.53 5.25 -18.13
N TRP A 74 9.14 4.51 -17.20
CA TRP A 74 10.46 3.88 -17.40
C TRP A 74 10.45 2.72 -18.41
N GLN A 75 9.30 2.22 -18.83
CA GLN A 75 9.22 1.09 -19.78
C GLN A 75 8.97 1.53 -21.23
N SER A 76 8.48 2.75 -21.46
CA SER A 76 7.92 3.11 -22.77
C SER A 76 8.03 4.58 -23.14
N SER A 77 8.53 5.46 -22.26
CA SER A 77 8.65 6.87 -22.60
C SER A 77 9.54 7.09 -23.83
N ILE A 78 9.27 8.18 -24.53
CA ILE A 78 10.06 8.62 -25.70
C ILE A 78 11.55 8.82 -25.36
N GLN A 79 11.88 9.07 -24.09
CA GLN A 79 13.26 9.24 -23.62
C GLN A 79 13.96 7.90 -23.38
N VAL A 80 13.20 6.83 -23.11
CA VAL A 80 13.72 5.53 -22.69
C VAL A 80 13.66 4.47 -23.79
N ALA A 81 12.64 4.49 -24.64
CA ALA A 81 12.45 3.49 -25.68
C ALA A 81 13.66 3.29 -26.62
N PRO A 82 14.37 4.36 -27.07
CA PRO A 82 15.58 4.19 -27.88
C PRO A 82 16.71 3.46 -27.13
N TRP A 83 16.88 3.75 -25.84
CA TRP A 83 17.89 3.11 -24.99
C TRP A 83 17.58 1.65 -24.68
N LEU A 84 16.29 1.32 -24.50
CA LEU A 84 15.85 -0.07 -24.36
C LEU A 84 16.10 -0.86 -25.66
N THR A 85 15.87 -0.25 -26.82
CA THR A 85 16.13 -0.87 -28.14
C THR A 85 17.61 -1.19 -28.33
N LEU A 86 18.50 -0.28 -27.93
CA LEU A 86 19.95 -0.52 -27.91
C LEU A 86 20.28 -1.70 -26.97
N GLN A 87 19.83 -1.67 -25.72
CA GLN A 87 20.10 -2.71 -24.72
C GLN A 87 19.61 -4.09 -25.16
N GLN A 88 18.41 -4.17 -25.75
CA GLN A 88 17.87 -5.42 -26.32
C GLN A 88 18.75 -5.96 -27.44
N SER A 89 19.31 -5.08 -28.28
CA SER A 89 20.22 -5.47 -29.36
C SER A 89 21.56 -5.98 -28.83
N LEU A 90 22.12 -5.30 -27.82
CA LEU A 90 23.33 -5.74 -27.12
C LEU A 90 23.12 -7.08 -26.41
N SER A 91 21.94 -7.28 -25.80
CA SER A 91 21.58 -8.52 -25.13
C SER A 91 21.41 -9.68 -26.11
N LYS A 92 20.72 -9.48 -27.24
CA LYS A 92 20.62 -10.49 -28.31
C LYS A 92 22.00 -10.90 -28.86
N ALA A 93 22.96 -9.99 -28.84
CA ALA A 93 24.35 -10.27 -29.23
C ALA A 93 25.18 -10.96 -28.14
N GLY A 94 24.61 -11.22 -26.96
CA GLY A 94 25.31 -11.82 -25.81
C GLY A 94 26.29 -10.89 -25.11
N LEU A 95 26.18 -9.58 -25.34
CA LEU A 95 27.11 -8.56 -24.81
C LEU A 95 26.58 -7.87 -23.55
N LEU A 96 25.30 -8.02 -23.24
CA LEU A 96 24.66 -7.44 -22.08
C LEU A 96 23.62 -8.42 -21.50
N PRO A 97 23.42 -8.50 -20.18
CA PRO A 97 22.27 -9.18 -19.60
C PRO A 97 20.95 -8.57 -20.12
N THR A 98 19.92 -9.40 -20.36
CA THR A 98 18.60 -8.96 -20.85
C THR A 98 17.98 -7.86 -19.99
N ASP A 99 18.07 -8.04 -18.67
CA ASP A 99 17.47 -7.16 -17.67
C ASP A 99 18.54 -6.31 -16.98
N PHE A 100 19.59 -5.88 -17.70
CA PHE A 100 20.74 -5.15 -17.13
C PHE A 100 20.36 -3.95 -16.24
N HIS A 101 19.32 -3.24 -16.63
CA HIS A 101 18.85 -2.04 -15.94
C HIS A 101 18.00 -2.32 -14.69
N HIS A 102 17.49 -3.54 -14.55
CA HIS A 102 16.56 -3.90 -13.47
C HIS A 102 17.15 -3.67 -12.08
N PRO A 103 18.39 -4.11 -11.75
CA PRO A 103 18.98 -3.84 -10.43
C PRO A 103 19.10 -2.35 -10.09
N ILE A 104 19.38 -1.50 -11.08
CA ILE A 104 19.56 -0.05 -10.90
C ILE A 104 18.22 0.60 -10.53
N LEU A 105 17.18 0.27 -11.29
CA LEU A 105 15.83 0.80 -11.07
C LEU A 105 15.19 0.22 -9.81
N TYR A 106 15.41 -1.05 -9.52
CA TYR A 106 14.96 -1.68 -8.28
C TYR A 106 15.55 -0.98 -7.05
N GLN A 107 16.85 -0.69 -7.05
CA GLN A 107 17.49 0.02 -5.95
C GLN A 107 16.91 1.42 -5.75
N SER A 108 16.67 2.15 -6.84
CA SER A 108 16.06 3.49 -6.78
C SER A 108 14.62 3.43 -6.21
N LEU A 109 13.83 2.43 -6.61
CA LEU A 109 12.47 2.22 -6.08
C LEU A 109 12.48 1.81 -4.62
N LYS A 110 13.45 0.98 -4.21
CA LYS A 110 13.60 0.52 -2.84
C LYS A 110 13.91 1.68 -1.91
N GLU A 111 14.89 2.52 -2.25
CA GLU A 111 15.24 3.72 -1.49
C GLU A 111 14.03 4.66 -1.35
N ARG A 112 13.26 4.80 -2.43
CA ARG A 112 12.02 5.59 -2.41
C ARG A 112 10.95 4.97 -1.51
N TYR A 113 10.74 3.66 -1.57
CA TYR A 113 9.82 2.94 -0.69
C TYR A 113 10.19 3.11 0.80
N GLU A 114 11.48 3.02 1.11
CA GLU A 114 12.02 3.17 2.47
C GLU A 114 11.97 4.63 2.96
N SER A 115 11.97 5.60 2.04
CA SER A 115 11.75 7.01 2.39
C SER A 115 10.30 7.35 2.76
N PHE A 116 9.35 6.48 2.41
CA PHE A 116 7.93 6.70 2.66
C PHE A 116 7.46 6.03 3.96
N GLY A 117 6.60 6.73 4.69
CA GLY A 117 5.88 6.19 5.86
C GLY A 117 6.58 6.39 7.20
N HIS A 118 5.87 5.96 8.24
CA HIS A 118 6.34 5.95 9.64
C HIS A 118 6.54 4.52 10.17
N SER A 119 6.27 3.51 9.33
CA SER A 119 6.29 2.09 9.65
C SER A 119 7.63 1.49 9.27
N GLU A 120 8.20 0.65 10.14
CA GLU A 120 9.50 -0.02 9.94
C GLU A 120 9.45 -1.19 8.94
N LEU A 121 8.30 -1.47 8.32
CA LEU A 121 8.18 -2.59 7.38
C LEU A 121 8.95 -2.28 6.09
N GLY A 122 10.14 -2.88 5.95
CA GLY A 122 10.97 -2.74 4.75
C GLY A 122 10.47 -3.60 3.58
N ILE A 123 10.76 -3.17 2.36
CA ILE A 123 10.41 -3.95 1.17
C ILE A 123 11.09 -5.32 1.15
N ASP A 124 12.30 -5.41 1.70
CA ASP A 124 13.06 -6.66 1.87
C ASP A 124 12.39 -7.63 2.85
N GLN A 125 11.40 -7.20 3.63
CA GLN A 125 10.61 -8.06 4.50
C GLN A 125 9.29 -8.46 3.83
N LEU A 126 8.65 -7.55 3.08
CA LEU A 126 7.36 -7.81 2.44
C LEU A 126 7.46 -8.65 1.15
N LEU A 127 8.40 -8.33 0.24
CA LEU A 127 8.53 -9.06 -1.02
C LEU A 127 8.84 -10.55 -0.85
N PRO A 128 9.72 -10.98 0.08
CA PRO A 128 9.95 -12.40 0.30
C PRO A 128 8.67 -13.18 0.68
N LEU A 129 7.73 -12.55 1.37
CA LEU A 129 6.44 -13.18 1.66
C LEU A 129 5.62 -13.42 0.38
N LEU A 130 5.56 -12.42 -0.52
CA LEU A 130 4.87 -12.55 -1.82
C LEU A 130 5.52 -13.63 -2.68
N ILE A 131 6.86 -13.65 -2.76
CA ILE A 131 7.64 -14.66 -3.50
C ILE A 131 7.37 -16.05 -2.91
N ARG A 132 7.44 -16.20 -1.59
CA ARG A 132 7.20 -17.47 -0.91
C ARG A 132 5.77 -17.95 -1.15
N CYS A 133 4.79 -17.06 -1.02
CA CYS A 133 3.40 -17.37 -1.25
C CYS A 133 3.16 -17.81 -2.71
N SER A 134 3.70 -17.07 -3.68
CA SER A 134 3.63 -17.38 -5.12
C SER A 134 4.16 -18.79 -5.41
N ARG A 135 5.36 -19.11 -4.90
CA ARG A 135 5.98 -20.44 -5.06
C ARG A 135 5.16 -21.57 -4.44
N MET A 136 4.57 -21.33 -3.27
CA MET A 136 3.75 -22.34 -2.59
C MET A 136 2.41 -22.55 -3.31
N THR A 137 1.73 -21.49 -3.74
CA THR A 137 0.47 -21.59 -4.51
C THR A 137 0.69 -22.25 -5.87
N GLY A 138 1.85 -22.02 -6.49
CA GLY A 138 2.17 -22.40 -7.86
C GLY A 138 1.90 -21.24 -8.83
N TYR A 139 2.66 -21.17 -9.93
CA TYR A 139 2.66 -19.99 -10.79
C TYR A 139 1.36 -19.82 -11.60
N ALA A 140 0.93 -18.57 -11.75
CA ALA A 140 -0.24 -18.19 -12.52
C ALA A 140 0.00 -18.39 -14.02
N ASN A 141 -1.02 -18.88 -14.72
CA ASN A 141 -1.00 -19.00 -16.19
C ASN A 141 -1.00 -17.62 -16.85
N LYS A 142 -0.60 -17.55 -18.13
CA LYS A 142 -0.65 -16.31 -18.93
C LYS A 142 -2.08 -15.93 -19.34
N ASP A 143 -3.03 -16.85 -19.21
CA ASP A 143 -4.42 -16.64 -19.58
C ASP A 143 -5.08 -15.55 -18.71
N PRO A 144 -5.69 -14.50 -19.31
CA PRO A 144 -6.30 -13.40 -18.56
C PRO A 144 -7.39 -13.84 -17.57
N GLN A 145 -8.25 -14.79 -17.93
CA GLN A 145 -9.34 -15.26 -17.05
C GLN A 145 -8.77 -16.00 -15.84
N SER A 146 -7.68 -16.74 -16.05
CA SER A 146 -6.94 -17.38 -14.95
C SER A 146 -6.30 -16.36 -14.02
N LEU A 147 -5.83 -15.20 -14.52
CA LEU A 147 -5.19 -14.17 -13.70
C LEU A 147 -6.20 -13.41 -12.83
N ASP A 148 -7.37 -13.08 -13.38
CA ASP A 148 -8.42 -12.34 -12.66
C ASP A 148 -8.96 -13.07 -11.42
N THR A 149 -8.80 -14.40 -11.41
CA THR A 149 -9.25 -15.30 -10.34
C THR A 149 -8.10 -15.89 -9.52
N TYR A 150 -6.84 -15.54 -9.81
CA TYR A 150 -5.67 -15.98 -9.05
C TYR A 150 -5.43 -15.08 -7.83
N PRO A 151 -5.01 -15.61 -6.67
CA PRO A 151 -4.78 -17.04 -6.35
C PRO A 151 -6.05 -17.78 -5.89
N HIS A 152 -7.19 -17.09 -5.78
CA HIS A 152 -8.43 -17.60 -5.19
C HIS A 152 -8.94 -18.92 -5.81
N SER A 153 -9.13 -18.97 -7.13
CA SER A 153 -9.69 -20.13 -7.84
C SER A 153 -8.80 -21.39 -7.72
N PRO A 154 -7.47 -21.31 -7.97
CA PRO A 154 -6.58 -22.45 -7.72
C PRO A 154 -6.61 -22.95 -6.28
N LEU A 155 -6.67 -22.06 -5.29
CA LEU A 155 -6.69 -22.45 -3.88
C LEU A 155 -7.99 -23.11 -3.48
N ASN A 156 -9.14 -22.61 -3.94
CA ASN A 156 -10.44 -23.27 -3.71
C ASN A 156 -10.43 -24.70 -4.26
N LYS A 157 -9.92 -24.90 -5.48
CA LYS A 157 -9.79 -26.25 -6.05
C LYS A 157 -8.93 -27.18 -5.19
N GLN A 158 -7.82 -26.68 -4.64
CA GLN A 158 -6.96 -27.47 -3.75
C GLN A 158 -7.66 -27.81 -2.42
N ILE A 159 -8.39 -26.86 -1.84
CA ILE A 159 -9.16 -27.04 -0.61
C ILE A 159 -10.30 -28.03 -0.82
N GLU A 160 -11.06 -27.89 -1.91
CA GLU A 160 -12.16 -28.79 -2.29
C GLU A 160 -11.69 -30.21 -2.56
N ALA A 161 -10.48 -30.38 -3.10
CA ALA A 161 -9.88 -31.69 -3.32
C ALA A 161 -9.56 -32.45 -2.02
N ARG A 162 -9.53 -31.76 -0.86
CA ARG A 162 -9.36 -32.34 0.49
C ARG A 162 -8.22 -33.35 0.61
N ARG A 163 -7.10 -33.09 -0.05
CA ARG A 163 -5.93 -33.98 -0.07
C ARG A 163 -5.15 -33.87 1.25
N PRO A 164 -5.10 -34.93 2.10
CA PRO A 164 -4.46 -34.84 3.41
C PRO A 164 -2.97 -34.44 3.34
N GLN A 165 -2.26 -34.90 2.30
CA GLN A 165 -0.85 -34.62 2.08
C GLN A 165 -0.55 -33.14 1.73
N GLU A 166 -1.54 -32.40 1.24
CA GLU A 166 -1.40 -30.97 0.90
C GLU A 166 -1.88 -30.06 2.04
N LEU A 167 -2.51 -30.61 3.09
CA LEU A 167 -3.12 -29.84 4.17
C LEU A 167 -2.14 -28.89 4.87
N ALA A 168 -0.94 -29.36 5.22
CA ALA A 168 0.07 -28.53 5.88
C ALA A 168 0.50 -27.35 4.99
N LYS A 169 0.72 -27.62 3.70
CA LYS A 169 1.07 -26.61 2.70
C LYS A 169 -0.06 -25.58 2.53
N LEU A 170 -1.31 -26.02 2.49
CA LEU A 170 -2.47 -25.12 2.40
C LEU A 170 -2.58 -24.20 3.62
N LYS A 171 -2.37 -24.74 4.82
CA LYS A 171 -2.35 -23.94 6.06
C LYS A 171 -1.28 -22.85 6.00
N ASP A 172 -0.08 -23.20 5.55
CA ASP A 172 1.02 -22.25 5.37
C ASP A 172 0.69 -21.16 4.33
N ILE A 173 0.09 -21.52 3.19
CA ILE A 173 -0.33 -20.55 2.16
C ILE A 173 -1.37 -19.58 2.73
N LEU A 174 -2.41 -20.09 3.41
CA LEU A 174 -3.46 -19.24 3.95
C LEU A 174 -2.93 -18.33 5.07
N CYS A 175 -2.01 -18.83 5.90
CA CYS A 175 -1.34 -18.00 6.90
C CYS A 175 -0.49 -16.89 6.24
N LEU A 176 0.26 -17.21 5.18
CA LEU A 176 1.03 -16.23 4.39
C LEU A 176 0.13 -15.17 3.77
N LEU A 177 -0.92 -15.57 3.06
CA LEU A 177 -1.85 -14.63 2.41
C LEU A 177 -2.49 -13.68 3.43
N ARG A 178 -2.94 -14.21 4.56
CA ARG A 178 -3.55 -13.41 5.64
C ARG A 178 -2.54 -12.47 6.29
N ALA A 179 -1.29 -12.91 6.46
CA ALA A 179 -0.20 -12.09 6.98
C ALA A 179 0.15 -10.94 6.03
N ILE A 180 0.33 -11.24 4.74
CA ILE A 180 0.60 -10.23 3.70
C ILE A 180 -0.56 -9.23 3.63
N PHE A 181 -1.80 -9.73 3.63
CA PHE A 181 -3.00 -8.88 3.67
C PHE A 181 -2.96 -7.91 4.86
N TYR A 182 -2.71 -8.43 6.05
CA TYR A 182 -2.61 -7.60 7.25
C TYR A 182 -1.51 -6.53 7.13
N LEU A 183 -0.30 -6.92 6.71
CA LEU A 183 0.84 -6.00 6.57
C LEU A 183 0.58 -4.90 5.52
N ILE A 184 -0.02 -5.25 4.39
CA ILE A 184 -0.39 -4.28 3.34
C ILE A 184 -1.35 -3.23 3.89
N HIS A 185 -2.35 -3.64 4.65
CA HIS A 185 -3.44 -2.76 5.10
C HIS A 185 -3.19 -2.07 6.44
N HIS A 186 -2.19 -2.49 7.22
CA HIS A 186 -1.87 -1.90 8.53
C HIS A 186 -0.45 -1.31 8.63
N CYS A 187 0.47 -1.71 7.75
CA CYS A 187 1.88 -1.34 7.85
C CYS A 187 2.43 -0.60 6.63
N CYS A 188 1.70 -0.56 5.50
CA CYS A 188 2.13 0.15 4.30
C CYS A 188 1.31 1.43 4.09
N THR A 189 1.99 2.51 3.73
CA THR A 189 1.36 3.73 3.21
C THR A 189 0.88 3.56 1.78
N ILE A 190 0.03 4.46 1.29
CA ILE A 190 -0.45 4.40 -0.09
C ILE A 190 0.71 4.53 -1.08
N GLU A 191 1.64 5.45 -0.82
CA GLU A 191 2.81 5.70 -1.65
C GLU A 191 3.74 4.47 -1.69
N GLN A 192 3.82 3.71 -0.59
CA GLN A 192 4.53 2.42 -0.59
C GLN A 192 3.82 1.39 -1.45
N LEU A 193 2.49 1.29 -1.36
CA LEU A 193 1.71 0.32 -2.12
C LEU A 193 1.76 0.56 -3.63
N THR A 194 1.83 1.81 -4.09
CA THR A 194 1.95 2.13 -5.53
C THR A 194 3.27 1.69 -6.14
N LEU A 195 4.34 1.57 -5.33
CA LEU A 195 5.66 1.15 -5.80
C LEU A 195 5.80 -0.38 -5.93
N ILE A 196 5.01 -1.17 -5.17
CA ILE A 196 5.17 -2.63 -5.10
C ILE A 196 5.10 -3.31 -6.48
N PRO A 197 4.15 -2.98 -7.39
CA PRO A 197 4.13 -3.56 -8.73
C PRO A 197 5.45 -3.38 -9.51
N TYR A 198 6.06 -2.20 -9.39
CA TYR A 198 7.33 -1.89 -10.05
C TYR A 198 8.51 -2.59 -9.38
N LEU A 199 8.49 -2.69 -8.05
CA LEU A 199 9.48 -3.45 -7.29
C LEU A 199 9.44 -4.95 -7.64
N ILE A 200 8.25 -5.52 -7.85
CA ILE A 200 8.09 -6.89 -8.38
C ILE A 200 8.67 -7.00 -9.79
N TYR A 201 8.35 -6.05 -10.67
CA TYR A 201 8.78 -6.06 -12.07
C TYR A 201 10.32 -5.97 -12.22
N PHE A 202 10.95 -4.97 -11.58
CA PHE A 202 12.38 -4.73 -11.68
C PHE A 202 13.23 -5.63 -10.77
N ARG A 203 12.62 -6.56 -10.02
CA ARG A 203 13.39 -7.56 -9.25
C ARG A 203 14.26 -8.39 -10.19
N ASN A 204 15.49 -8.68 -9.78
CA ASN A 204 16.43 -9.52 -10.52
C ASN A 204 17.24 -10.39 -9.54
N PRO A 205 17.49 -11.69 -9.84
CA PRO A 205 16.91 -12.47 -10.94
C PRO A 205 15.46 -12.87 -10.63
N THR A 206 14.61 -12.83 -11.66
CA THR A 206 13.24 -13.34 -11.58
C THR A 206 12.75 -13.68 -12.98
N THR A 207 11.82 -14.62 -13.07
CA THR A 207 11.14 -14.96 -14.32
C THR A 207 9.86 -14.14 -14.51
N ASP A 208 9.36 -14.05 -15.74
CA ASP A 208 8.06 -13.42 -16.02
C ASP A 208 6.89 -14.15 -15.35
N GLU A 209 7.02 -15.46 -15.13
CA GLU A 209 6.01 -16.26 -14.44
C GLU A 209 5.95 -15.93 -12.95
N GLU A 210 7.10 -15.78 -12.30
CA GLU A 210 7.21 -15.29 -10.92
C GLU A 210 6.62 -13.88 -10.80
N ARG A 211 7.04 -12.92 -11.64
CA ARG A 211 6.54 -11.53 -11.65
C ARG A 211 5.02 -11.48 -11.76
N ARG A 212 4.46 -12.22 -12.72
CA ARG A 212 3.03 -12.27 -12.98
C ARG A 212 2.24 -12.83 -11.80
N SER A 213 2.74 -13.90 -11.18
CA SER A 213 2.08 -14.56 -10.04
C SER A 213 2.12 -13.69 -8.78
N GLU A 214 3.27 -13.09 -8.49
CA GLU A 214 3.46 -12.16 -7.37
C GLU A 214 2.56 -10.93 -7.51
N LEU A 215 2.52 -10.34 -8.71
CA LEU A 215 1.65 -9.20 -9.01
C LEU A 215 0.17 -9.57 -8.90
N ALA A 216 -0.24 -10.75 -9.37
CA ALA A 216 -1.63 -11.19 -9.26
C ALA A 216 -2.06 -11.40 -7.80
N ILE A 217 -1.20 -12.00 -6.95
CA ILE A 217 -1.44 -12.10 -5.50
C ILE A 217 -1.57 -10.70 -4.90
N PHE A 218 -0.62 -9.81 -5.16
CA PHE A 218 -0.64 -8.45 -4.63
C PHE A 218 -1.94 -7.71 -5.03
N ASN A 219 -2.31 -7.76 -6.32
CA ASN A 219 -3.51 -7.13 -6.84
C ASN A 219 -4.79 -7.69 -6.20
N TRP A 220 -4.86 -9.01 -6.00
CA TRP A 220 -6.01 -9.62 -5.32
C TRP A 220 -6.16 -9.08 -3.88
N LEU A 221 -5.04 -9.02 -3.12
CA LEU A 221 -5.03 -8.58 -1.72
C LEU A 221 -5.38 -7.09 -1.54
N ILE A 222 -5.04 -6.23 -2.52
CA ILE A 222 -5.28 -4.79 -2.44
C ILE A 222 -6.60 -4.35 -3.09
N GLN A 223 -6.97 -4.94 -4.24
CA GLN A 223 -8.15 -4.52 -5.02
C GLN A 223 -9.43 -5.23 -4.60
N LYS A 224 -9.34 -6.43 -4.00
CA LYS A 224 -10.51 -7.24 -3.59
C LYS A 224 -10.49 -7.58 -2.10
N PRO A 225 -10.39 -6.60 -1.17
CA PRO A 225 -10.27 -6.88 0.26
C PRO A 225 -11.50 -7.59 0.84
N ALA A 226 -12.72 -7.27 0.38
CA ALA A 226 -13.93 -7.98 0.79
C ALA A 226 -13.88 -9.48 0.45
N ASP A 227 -13.47 -9.81 -0.78
CA ASP A 227 -13.34 -11.20 -1.23
C ASP A 227 -12.25 -11.94 -0.42
N CYS A 228 -11.13 -11.27 -0.14
CA CYS A 228 -10.07 -11.82 0.70
C CYS A 228 -10.56 -12.15 2.11
N LEU A 229 -11.28 -11.21 2.74
CA LEU A 229 -11.79 -11.37 4.10
C LEU A 229 -12.83 -12.49 4.19
N GLU A 230 -13.74 -12.59 3.22
CA GLU A 230 -14.71 -13.68 3.16
C GLU A 230 -14.03 -15.03 2.89
N PHE A 231 -13.00 -15.06 2.04
CA PHE A 231 -12.19 -16.26 1.82
C PHE A 231 -11.46 -16.71 3.10
N PHE A 232 -10.85 -15.79 3.85
CA PHE A 232 -10.18 -16.09 5.12
C PHE A 232 -11.15 -16.55 6.21
N LYS A 233 -12.38 -16.01 6.21
CA LYS A 233 -13.44 -16.41 7.13
C LYS A 233 -13.96 -17.81 6.81
N THR A 234 -14.23 -18.09 5.53
CA THR A 234 -14.72 -19.40 5.07
C THR A 234 -13.70 -20.51 5.38
N ASN A 235 -12.41 -20.19 5.33
CA ASN A 235 -11.32 -21.14 5.52
C ASN A 235 -10.56 -20.94 6.85
N GLU A 236 -11.24 -20.46 7.90
CA GLU A 236 -10.60 -20.15 9.19
C GLU A 236 -9.88 -21.37 9.83
N ASP A 237 -10.40 -22.57 9.62
CA ASP A 237 -9.82 -23.82 10.14
C ASP A 237 -8.43 -24.14 9.56
N TYR A 238 -8.09 -23.54 8.41
CA TYR A 238 -6.77 -23.66 7.80
C TYR A 238 -5.77 -22.64 8.35
N ILE A 239 -6.18 -21.72 9.24
CA ILE A 239 -5.27 -20.74 9.84
C ILE A 239 -4.52 -21.37 11.00
N ASP A 240 -3.22 -21.63 10.76
CA ASP A 240 -2.30 -22.20 11.73
C ASP A 240 -1.16 -21.23 12.04
N THR A 241 -1.12 -20.74 13.28
CA THR A 241 -0.08 -19.79 13.73
C THR A 241 1.29 -20.44 13.90
N ARG A 242 1.40 -21.78 13.79
CA ARG A 242 2.69 -22.47 13.73
C ARG A 242 3.52 -22.00 12.53
N SER A 243 2.89 -21.57 11.44
CA SER A 243 3.57 -21.04 10.25
C SER A 243 4.47 -19.84 10.54
N PHE A 244 4.16 -19.01 11.56
CA PHE A 244 5.05 -17.92 12.02
C PHE A 244 6.40 -18.42 12.56
N ARG A 245 6.49 -19.71 12.91
CA ARG A 245 7.74 -20.36 13.36
C ARG A 245 8.41 -21.18 12.26
N GLN A 246 7.64 -21.74 11.34
CA GLN A 246 8.14 -22.67 10.34
C GLN A 246 8.57 -21.99 9.05
N ILE A 247 7.98 -20.84 8.73
CA ILE A 247 8.30 -20.07 7.53
C ILE A 247 9.32 -19.00 7.91
N SER A 248 10.52 -19.10 7.36
CA SER A 248 11.65 -18.21 7.62
C SER A 248 11.32 -16.75 7.41
N GLU A 249 10.55 -16.46 6.36
CA GLU A 249 10.17 -15.12 5.93
C GLU A 249 9.12 -14.48 6.88
N LEU A 250 8.30 -15.29 7.55
CA LEU A 250 7.32 -14.80 8.54
C LEU A 250 7.93 -14.60 9.93
N ALA A 251 8.96 -15.35 10.28
CA ALA A 251 9.59 -15.28 11.60
C ALA A 251 10.04 -13.86 12.02
N PRO A 252 10.72 -13.05 11.17
CA PRO A 252 11.12 -11.69 11.54
C PRO A 252 9.94 -10.72 11.66
N LEU A 253 8.76 -11.08 11.13
CA LEU A 253 7.60 -10.20 11.05
C LEU A 253 6.62 -10.36 12.22
N ARG A 254 6.92 -11.25 13.16
CA ARG A 254 6.13 -11.43 14.39
C ARG A 254 5.89 -10.14 15.19
N PRO A 255 6.80 -9.16 15.28
CA PRO A 255 6.52 -7.91 15.98
C PRO A 255 5.40 -7.08 15.34
N PHE A 256 5.17 -7.25 14.03
CA PHE A 256 4.17 -6.49 13.29
C PHE A 256 2.78 -7.14 13.35
N ILE A 257 2.71 -8.46 13.50
CA ILE A 257 1.49 -9.25 13.33
C ILE A 257 1.07 -9.90 14.65
N PRO A 258 -0.22 -9.86 15.04
CA PRO A 258 -0.70 -10.64 16.18
C PRO A 258 -0.40 -12.13 15.99
N THR A 259 0.39 -12.74 16.88
CA THR A 259 0.78 -14.15 16.75
C THR A 259 -0.19 -15.12 17.41
N ALA A 260 -1.09 -14.65 18.27
CA ALA A 260 -2.14 -15.47 18.86
C ALA A 260 -3.23 -15.74 17.81
N ARG A 261 -3.65 -17.00 17.65
CA ARG A 261 -4.62 -17.39 16.61
C ARG A 261 -5.92 -16.59 16.70
N SER A 262 -6.48 -16.44 17.89
CA SER A 262 -7.72 -15.67 18.11
C SER A 262 -7.58 -14.23 17.64
N ASP A 263 -6.45 -13.60 17.94
CA ASP A 263 -6.24 -12.18 17.68
C ASP A 263 -5.91 -11.95 16.20
N PHE A 264 -5.13 -12.85 15.61
CA PHE A 264 -4.87 -12.85 14.16
C PHE A 264 -6.14 -13.07 13.35
N ILE A 265 -7.05 -13.88 13.88
CA ILE A 265 -8.35 -14.09 13.25
C ILE A 265 -9.23 -12.86 13.40
N LYS A 266 -9.31 -12.33 14.63
CA LYS A 266 -10.10 -11.14 14.95
C LYS A 266 -9.64 -9.94 14.13
N ILE A 267 -8.34 -9.76 13.89
CA ILE A 267 -7.81 -8.52 13.29
C ILE A 267 -8.05 -8.41 11.78
N THR A 268 -8.19 -9.53 11.06
CA THR A 268 -8.61 -9.53 9.65
C THR A 268 -10.08 -9.94 9.54
N ASN A 269 -10.90 -9.36 10.40
CA ASN A 269 -12.33 -9.47 10.34
C ASN A 269 -12.93 -8.44 9.36
N LYS A 270 -14.01 -8.80 8.67
CA LYS A 270 -14.58 -7.95 7.62
C LYS A 270 -15.24 -6.68 8.14
N GLU A 271 -15.62 -6.68 9.41
CA GLU A 271 -16.21 -5.51 10.06
C GLU A 271 -15.16 -4.45 10.47
N HIS A 272 -13.85 -4.71 10.35
CA HIS A 272 -12.82 -3.70 10.64
C HIS A 272 -12.90 -2.54 9.66
N TRP A 273 -12.94 -1.31 10.16
CA TRP A 273 -13.22 -0.11 9.37
C TRP A 273 -12.21 0.14 8.24
N ILE A 274 -10.95 -0.24 8.46
CA ILE A 274 -9.83 0.12 7.56
C ILE A 274 -9.98 -0.54 6.20
N TYR A 275 -10.47 -1.78 6.13
CA TYR A 275 -10.58 -2.53 4.88
C TYR A 275 -11.64 -1.97 3.91
N PRO A 276 -12.91 -1.75 4.30
CA PRO A 276 -13.90 -1.11 3.43
C PRO A 276 -13.53 0.34 3.13
N PHE A 277 -12.85 1.04 4.06
CA PHE A 277 -12.31 2.38 3.78
C PHE A 277 -11.31 2.34 2.63
N ILE A 278 -10.32 1.45 2.68
CA ILE A 278 -9.33 1.29 1.61
C ILE A 278 -10.00 0.84 0.30
N GLN A 279 -10.97 -0.08 0.35
CA GLN A 279 -11.72 -0.54 -0.82
C GLN A 279 -12.52 0.59 -1.50
N SER A 280 -13.09 1.50 -0.72
CA SER A 280 -13.85 2.63 -1.27
C SER A 280 -12.99 3.57 -2.13
N ARG A 281 -11.67 3.59 -1.90
CA ARG A 281 -10.70 4.36 -2.68
C ARG A 281 -10.58 3.88 -4.12
N THR A 282 -10.59 2.56 -4.32
CA THR A 282 -10.33 1.96 -5.63
C THR A 282 -11.56 2.00 -6.53
N ASN A 283 -12.75 2.16 -5.94
CA ASN A 283 -14.01 1.82 -6.60
C ASN A 283 -14.93 3.01 -6.92
N THR A 284 -14.66 4.28 -6.54
CA THR A 284 -15.59 5.37 -6.92
C THR A 284 -15.08 6.80 -6.73
N SER A 285 -15.58 7.70 -7.58
CA SER A 285 -15.58 9.16 -7.40
C SER A 285 -16.63 9.62 -6.37
N LYS A 286 -16.59 9.07 -5.14
CA LYS A 286 -17.51 9.50 -4.08
C LYS A 286 -17.19 10.93 -3.65
N SER A 287 -18.21 11.69 -3.27
CA SER A 287 -17.98 12.98 -2.61
C SER A 287 -17.31 12.74 -1.24
N GLU A 288 -16.54 13.71 -0.75
CA GLU A 288 -15.93 13.61 0.59
C GLU A 288 -16.98 13.43 1.70
N TYR A 289 -18.17 13.98 1.49
CA TYR A 289 -19.29 13.85 2.43
C TYR A 289 -19.86 12.43 2.48
N ASP A 290 -19.99 11.77 1.32
CA ASP A 290 -20.43 10.37 1.28
C ASP A 290 -19.39 9.46 1.95
N LEU A 291 -18.10 9.71 1.68
CA LEU A 291 -17.02 8.96 2.31
C LEU A 291 -16.94 9.20 3.83
N LEU A 292 -17.23 10.42 4.29
CA LEU A 292 -17.34 10.72 5.72
C LEU A 292 -18.48 9.94 6.38
N ASN A 293 -19.67 9.93 5.78
CA ASN A 293 -20.81 9.18 6.31
C ASN A 293 -20.55 7.66 6.33
N ASP A 294 -19.98 7.13 5.25
CA ASP A 294 -19.57 5.72 5.17
C ASP A 294 -18.54 5.38 6.25
N ALA A 295 -17.54 6.25 6.46
CA ALA A 295 -16.53 6.06 7.50
C ALA A 295 -17.15 6.04 8.91
N VAL A 296 -18.12 6.91 9.21
CA VAL A 296 -18.84 6.86 10.49
C VAL A 296 -19.55 5.51 10.66
N ASN A 297 -20.24 5.03 9.63
CA ASN A 297 -20.94 3.75 9.67
C ASN A 297 -19.98 2.56 9.87
N TRP A 298 -18.82 2.58 9.21
CA TRP A 298 -17.80 1.55 9.39
C TRP A 298 -17.21 1.56 10.80
N LEU A 299 -16.91 2.73 11.36
CA LEU A 299 -16.43 2.86 12.74
C LEU A 299 -17.46 2.35 13.76
N ASP A 300 -18.75 2.64 13.53
CA ASP A 300 -19.83 2.13 14.38
C ASP A 300 -19.95 0.61 14.28
N THR A 301 -19.83 0.05 13.09
CA THR A 301 -19.90 -1.40 12.84
C THR A 301 -18.72 -2.13 13.47
N ASP A 302 -17.52 -1.58 13.32
CA ASP A 302 -16.29 -2.12 13.91
C ASP A 302 -16.38 -2.10 15.45
N PHE A 303 -16.70 -0.94 16.03
CA PHE A 303 -16.90 -0.83 17.47
C PHE A 303 -18.03 -1.73 17.96
N ALA A 304 -19.03 -2.06 17.15
CA ALA A 304 -20.09 -3.01 17.49
C ALA A 304 -19.59 -4.46 17.68
N THR A 305 -18.37 -4.79 17.23
CA THR A 305 -17.73 -6.08 17.51
C THR A 305 -17.03 -6.16 18.86
N GLU A 306 -16.72 -5.01 19.50
CA GLU A 306 -16.01 -4.99 20.78
C GLU A 306 -16.84 -5.54 21.96
N LYS A 307 -16.19 -6.14 22.96
CA LYS A 307 -16.93 -6.67 24.12
C LYS A 307 -17.44 -5.55 25.03
N ASP A 308 -16.62 -4.53 25.26
CA ASP A 308 -16.99 -3.36 26.07
C ASP A 308 -17.60 -2.27 25.18
N LYS A 309 -18.84 -1.84 25.52
CA LYS A 309 -19.58 -0.76 24.85
C LYS A 309 -19.58 0.54 25.66
N SER A 310 -18.76 0.63 26.69
CA SER A 310 -18.65 1.82 27.53
C SER A 310 -18.14 3.03 26.74
N TYR A 311 -18.44 4.23 27.25
CA TYR A 311 -17.90 5.47 26.68
C TYR A 311 -16.37 5.51 26.72
N HIS A 312 -15.75 4.92 27.76
CA HIS A 312 -14.30 4.87 27.84
C HIS A 312 -13.70 3.95 26.77
N ALA A 313 -14.28 2.76 26.55
CA ALA A 313 -13.87 1.88 25.45
C ALA A 313 -13.99 2.56 24.08
N ALA A 314 -15.01 3.39 23.87
CA ALA A 314 -15.12 4.17 22.64
C ALA A 314 -13.97 5.18 22.44
N LEU A 315 -13.46 5.77 23.51
CA LEU A 315 -12.30 6.68 23.43
C LEU A 315 -11.00 5.92 23.14
N GLU A 316 -10.80 4.75 23.77
CA GLU A 316 -9.66 3.87 23.48
C GLU A 316 -9.69 3.34 22.04
N PHE A 317 -10.88 2.97 21.56
CA PHE A 317 -11.12 2.61 20.16
C PHE A 317 -10.76 3.77 19.23
N ALA A 318 -11.24 4.99 19.50
CA ALA A 318 -10.92 6.17 18.70
C ALA A 318 -9.42 6.46 18.63
N HIS A 319 -8.69 6.26 19.74
CA HIS A 319 -7.24 6.40 19.77
C HIS A 319 -6.54 5.33 18.91
N THR A 320 -7.04 4.09 18.92
CA THR A 320 -6.52 2.99 18.09
C THR A 320 -6.74 3.28 16.59
N VAL A 321 -7.94 3.70 16.21
CA VAL A 321 -8.27 4.11 14.83
C VAL A 321 -7.37 5.27 14.39
N LYS A 322 -7.14 6.26 15.25
CA LYS A 322 -6.26 7.39 14.95
C LYS A 322 -4.83 6.94 14.65
N LYS A 323 -4.30 5.96 15.40
CA LYS A 323 -2.98 5.37 15.12
C LYS A 323 -2.95 4.65 13.78
N GLN A 324 -3.99 3.87 13.47
CA GLN A 324 -4.12 3.18 12.18
C GLN A 324 -4.23 4.16 11.00
N ALA A 325 -4.90 5.30 11.20
CA ALA A 325 -5.07 6.33 10.16
C ALA A 325 -3.75 6.99 9.71
N ASN A 326 -2.62 6.74 10.40
CA ASN A 326 -1.30 7.26 10.01
C ASN A 326 -0.79 6.71 8.67
N ILE A 327 -1.33 5.58 8.19
CA ILE A 327 -0.95 5.03 6.88
C ILE A 327 -1.69 5.70 5.71
N LEU A 328 -2.68 6.56 6.00
CA LEU A 328 -3.52 7.21 5.00
C LEU A 328 -2.90 8.55 4.56
N THR A 329 -3.36 9.08 3.42
CA THR A 329 -2.97 10.44 3.01
C THR A 329 -3.49 11.48 4.00
N GLN A 330 -2.88 12.67 4.00
CA GLN A 330 -3.36 13.79 4.84
C GLN A 330 -4.82 14.14 4.61
N ARG A 331 -5.32 14.01 3.36
CA ARG A 331 -6.72 14.28 3.01
C ARG A 331 -7.65 13.27 3.66
N GLU A 332 -7.31 11.99 3.56
CA GLU A 332 -8.11 10.90 4.13
C GLU A 332 -8.05 10.86 5.65
N MET A 333 -6.89 11.15 6.23
CA MET A 333 -6.73 11.30 7.67
C MET A 333 -7.67 12.36 8.23
N LYS A 334 -7.89 13.49 7.51
CA LYS A 334 -8.87 14.50 7.90
C LYS A 334 -10.31 13.95 7.87
N ILE A 335 -10.65 13.14 6.87
CA ILE A 335 -11.98 12.51 6.77
C ILE A 335 -12.19 11.54 7.94
N VAL A 336 -11.22 10.66 8.22
CA VAL A 336 -11.29 9.72 9.35
C VAL A 336 -11.32 10.46 10.69
N HIS A 337 -10.57 11.56 10.83
CA HIS A 337 -10.59 12.40 12.04
C HIS A 337 -11.97 13.03 12.27
N SER A 338 -12.61 13.56 11.22
CA SER A 338 -13.98 14.05 11.28
C SER A 338 -14.97 12.94 11.60
N ALA A 339 -14.83 11.75 11.01
CA ALA A 339 -15.67 10.59 11.29
C ALA A 339 -15.55 10.15 12.75
N LEU A 340 -14.32 10.09 13.28
CA LEU A 340 -14.06 9.80 14.69
C LEU A 340 -14.68 10.83 15.63
N TYR A 341 -14.68 12.10 15.26
CA TYR A 341 -15.31 13.13 16.07
C TYR A 341 -16.83 12.90 16.14
N VAL A 342 -17.48 12.65 15.00
CA VAL A 342 -18.91 12.33 14.93
C VAL A 342 -19.23 11.06 15.74
N PHE A 343 -18.44 10.01 15.59
CA PHE A 343 -18.56 8.76 16.34
C PHE A 343 -18.47 9.00 17.85
N CYS A 344 -17.47 9.74 18.32
CA CYS A 344 -17.30 10.00 19.75
C CYS A 344 -18.41 10.88 20.34
N LEU A 345 -18.93 11.83 19.55
CA LEU A 345 -20.10 12.63 19.92
C LEU A 345 -21.35 11.74 20.09
N ASP A 346 -21.56 10.75 19.21
CA ASP A 346 -22.67 9.79 19.34
C ASP A 346 -22.55 8.97 20.62
N LYS A 347 -21.36 8.43 20.91
CA LYS A 347 -21.13 7.68 22.16
C LYS A 347 -21.29 8.55 23.39
N TYR A 348 -20.88 9.81 23.34
CA TYR A 348 -21.12 10.78 24.41
C TYR A 348 -22.62 11.02 24.63
N ILE A 349 -23.39 11.24 23.57
CA ILE A 349 -24.85 11.46 23.64
C ILE A 349 -25.53 10.24 24.25
N LYS A 350 -25.22 9.03 23.77
CA LYS A 350 -25.77 7.76 24.30
C LYS A 350 -25.45 7.58 25.78
N HIS A 351 -24.18 7.76 26.18
CA HIS A 351 -23.78 7.69 27.58
C HIS A 351 -24.51 8.74 28.43
N ARG A 352 -24.67 9.97 27.95
CA ARG A 352 -25.31 11.04 28.71
C ARG A 352 -26.82 10.82 28.87
N LYS A 353 -27.51 10.31 27.85
CA LYS A 353 -28.94 9.94 27.91
C LYS A 353 -29.20 8.77 28.88
N ALA A 354 -28.23 7.88 29.06
CA ALA A 354 -28.32 6.78 30.03
C ALA A 354 -28.03 7.19 31.49
N ASP A 355 -27.47 8.37 31.72
CA ASP A 355 -27.19 8.87 33.06
C ASP A 355 -28.45 9.50 33.68
N PRO A 356 -28.97 8.96 34.80
CA PRO A 356 -30.23 9.41 35.40
C PRO A 356 -30.15 10.83 35.99
N ARG A 357 -28.94 11.39 36.16
CA ARG A 357 -28.77 12.73 36.74
C ARG A 357 -29.05 13.80 35.69
N PRO A 358 -29.99 14.74 35.89
CA PRO A 358 -30.26 15.80 34.92
C PRO A 358 -29.10 16.79 34.79
N ARG A 359 -28.30 16.94 35.86
CA ARG A 359 -27.09 17.77 35.94
C ARG A 359 -25.99 17.03 36.71
N CYS A 360 -24.73 17.29 36.38
CA CYS A 360 -23.60 16.74 37.15
C CYS A 360 -23.37 17.53 38.45
N THR A 361 -23.59 18.85 38.40
CA THR A 361 -23.55 19.78 39.53
C THR A 361 -24.67 20.83 39.39
N PRO A 362 -25.10 21.51 40.47
CA PRO A 362 -26.18 22.50 40.41
C PRO A 362 -25.96 23.61 39.36
N PHE A 363 -24.70 23.99 39.15
CA PHE A 363 -24.27 25.03 38.20
C PHE A 363 -23.94 24.50 36.79
N SER A 364 -23.92 23.17 36.59
CA SER A 364 -23.68 22.59 35.27
C SER A 364 -24.90 22.71 34.36
N LEU A 365 -24.66 22.85 33.05
CA LEU A 365 -25.73 22.80 32.06
C LEU A 365 -26.42 21.43 32.06
N SER A 366 -27.71 21.43 31.71
CA SER A 366 -28.51 20.20 31.71
C SER A 366 -27.94 19.17 30.73
N GLY A 367 -28.23 17.89 31.00
CA GLY A 367 -27.92 16.81 30.08
C GLY A 367 -28.51 17.03 28.70
N GLU A 368 -29.75 17.53 28.63
CA GLU A 368 -30.44 17.84 27.38
C GLU A 368 -29.72 18.93 26.57
N THR A 369 -29.32 20.04 27.20
CA THR A 369 -28.56 21.10 26.51
C THR A 369 -27.22 20.57 26.00
N LYS A 370 -26.54 19.72 26.79
CA LYS A 370 -25.28 19.09 26.35
C LYS A 370 -25.48 18.10 25.21
N CYS A 371 -26.55 17.31 25.22
CA CYS A 371 -26.90 16.42 24.12
C CYS A 371 -27.27 17.20 22.85
N SER A 372 -28.09 18.26 22.97
CA SER A 372 -28.48 19.10 21.84
C SER A 372 -27.28 19.81 21.21
N ALA A 373 -26.36 20.33 22.03
CA ALA A 373 -25.11 20.92 21.54
C ALA A 373 -24.25 19.89 20.78
N ALA A 374 -24.12 18.66 21.31
CA ALA A 374 -23.38 17.58 20.64
C ALA A 374 -24.06 17.14 19.33
N GLU A 375 -25.38 17.00 19.30
CA GLU A 375 -26.15 16.66 18.09
C GLU A 375 -25.99 17.74 17.01
N LYS A 376 -26.08 19.02 17.37
CA LYS A 376 -25.81 20.14 16.45
C LYS A 376 -24.38 20.12 15.94
N LYS A 377 -23.41 19.79 16.79
CA LYS A 377 -22.00 19.68 16.39
C LYS A 377 -21.76 18.54 15.40
N GLN A 378 -22.43 17.40 15.56
CA GLN A 378 -22.41 16.34 14.55
C GLN A 378 -22.95 16.83 13.21
N GLN A 379 -24.09 17.52 13.20
CA GLN A 379 -24.66 18.05 11.97
C GLN A 379 -23.73 19.06 11.29
N GLU A 380 -23.06 19.92 12.06
CA GLU A 380 -22.04 20.86 11.55
C GLU A 380 -20.90 20.12 10.84
N ILE A 381 -20.31 19.09 11.47
CA ILE A 381 -19.21 18.30 10.90
C ILE A 381 -19.65 17.55 9.63
N LEU A 382 -20.90 17.10 9.59
CA LEU A 382 -21.52 16.47 8.42
C LEU A 382 -21.93 17.48 7.33
N GLY A 383 -21.55 18.76 7.45
CA GLY A 383 -21.78 19.80 6.45
C GLY A 383 -23.17 20.42 6.45
N LYS A 384 -23.99 20.14 7.47
CA LYS A 384 -25.33 20.72 7.56
C LYS A 384 -25.30 22.06 8.30
N PRO A 385 -25.94 23.11 7.75
CA PRO A 385 -25.96 24.42 8.38
C PRO A 385 -26.67 24.34 9.74
N THR A 386 -25.96 24.71 10.80
CA THR A 386 -26.43 24.62 12.18
C THR A 386 -26.19 25.93 12.92
N LYS A 387 -27.16 26.31 13.77
CA LYS A 387 -27.06 27.49 14.63
C LYS A 387 -27.03 27.05 16.09
N PHE A 388 -25.96 27.41 16.78
CA PHE A 388 -25.81 27.20 18.21
C PHE A 388 -26.41 28.37 18.99
N GLY A 389 -27.25 28.06 19.97
CA GLY A 389 -27.73 29.00 20.96
C GLY A 389 -26.65 29.30 22.02
N PHE A 390 -26.89 30.33 22.84
CA PHE A 390 -25.96 30.76 23.89
C PHE A 390 -25.56 29.62 24.84
N PHE A 391 -26.55 28.87 25.36
CA PHE A 391 -26.30 27.76 26.28
C PHE A 391 -25.65 26.54 25.61
N GLU A 392 -25.83 26.35 24.31
CA GLU A 392 -25.19 25.26 23.57
C GLU A 392 -23.71 25.56 23.33
N ASN A 393 -23.36 26.82 23.03
CA ASN A 393 -21.97 27.27 22.96
C ASN A 393 -21.25 27.12 24.32
N LEU A 394 -21.95 27.41 25.42
CA LEU A 394 -21.42 27.15 26.76
C LEU A 394 -21.28 25.65 27.04
N ALA A 395 -22.23 24.82 26.59
CA ALA A 395 -22.19 23.37 26.77
C ALA A 395 -20.98 22.72 26.09
N LEU A 396 -20.62 23.18 24.88
CA LEU A 396 -19.40 22.75 24.18
C LEU A 396 -18.12 23.09 24.95
N ASN A 397 -18.18 24.03 25.88
CA ASN A 397 -17.06 24.49 26.69
C ASN A 397 -17.08 23.96 28.15
N GLU A 398 -17.93 22.96 28.45
CA GLU A 398 -18.11 22.39 29.77
C GLU A 398 -17.85 20.86 29.85
N GLY A 399 -17.17 20.42 30.91
CA GLY A 399 -17.05 19.00 31.28
C GLY A 399 -16.42 18.09 30.21
N ARG A 400 -16.94 16.86 30.10
CA ARG A 400 -16.44 15.86 29.13
C ARG A 400 -16.63 16.28 27.67
N LEU A 401 -17.70 17.03 27.36
CA LEU A 401 -17.95 17.54 26.01
C LEU A 401 -16.87 18.55 25.60
N LYS A 402 -16.43 19.43 26.51
CA LYS A 402 -15.27 20.31 26.29
C LYS A 402 -14.02 19.53 25.96
N THR A 403 -13.71 18.51 26.75
CA THR A 403 -12.51 17.69 26.53
C THR A 403 -12.57 17.06 25.15
N LEU A 404 -13.72 16.49 24.77
CA LEU A 404 -13.92 15.92 23.45
C LEU A 404 -13.73 16.95 22.33
N THR A 405 -14.41 18.10 22.40
CA THR A 405 -14.29 19.17 21.42
C THR A 405 -12.86 19.67 21.29
N LYS A 406 -12.16 19.91 22.40
CA LYS A 406 -10.74 20.31 22.38
C LYS A 406 -9.84 19.28 21.71
N THR A 407 -10.03 17.99 22.00
CA THR A 407 -9.21 16.92 21.43
C THR A 407 -9.32 16.85 19.90
N PHE A 408 -10.51 17.10 19.35
CA PHE A 408 -10.76 16.98 17.91
C PHE A 408 -10.62 18.31 17.15
N GLU A 409 -10.77 19.46 17.80
CA GLU A 409 -10.62 20.78 17.17
C GLU A 409 -9.20 21.37 17.32
N MET A 410 -8.35 20.79 18.17
CA MET A 410 -6.93 21.14 18.20
C MET A 410 -6.23 20.75 16.88
N PRO A 411 -5.46 21.65 16.26
CA PRO A 411 -4.78 21.35 15.01
C PRO A 411 -3.79 20.18 15.18
N PRO A 412 -3.71 19.26 14.20
CA PRO A 412 -3.02 17.97 14.34
C PRO A 412 -1.52 18.07 14.71
N TYR A 413 -0.89 19.23 14.49
CA TYR A 413 0.52 19.49 14.83
C TYR A 413 0.83 19.60 16.34
N THR A 414 -0.18 19.60 17.21
CA THR A 414 0.01 19.64 18.67
C THR A 414 -0.06 18.27 19.37
N LEU A 415 -0.46 17.21 18.65
CA LEU A 415 -0.66 15.86 19.22
C LEU A 415 0.50 14.89 18.97
N LEU A 416 1.55 15.32 18.25
CA LEU A 416 2.77 14.54 17.99
C LEU A 416 3.93 14.84 18.97
N ARG A 417 3.70 15.69 19.98
CA ARG A 417 4.63 15.93 21.07
C ARG A 417 3.88 15.78 22.39
N ASN A 418 3.71 14.53 22.83
CA ASN A 418 3.65 14.11 24.23
C ASN A 418 3.62 12.58 24.31
#